data_AF-A0A1M5J8B1-F1
#
_entry.id   AF-A0A1M5J8B1-F1
#
_cell.length_a   1.000
_cell.length_b   1.000
_cell.length_c   1.000
_cell.angle_alpha   90.00
_cell.angle_beta   90.00
_cell.angle_gamma   90.00
#
_symmetry.space_group_name_H-M   'P 1'
#
loop_
_entity.id
_entity.type
_entity.pdbx_description
1 polymer ?
#
loop_
_entity_poly.entity_id
_entity_poly.type
_entity_poly.pdbx_seq_one_letter_code
_entity_poly.pdbx_strand_id
1 'polypeptide(L)'
;MGKSTLYQTNDMFLDMPRVNMDEIVREFGSWKNQADVFKAGKIAISKISEYFKAGESFNQEVTLCGQSVWQNIKKAKELGYFVEMYIVEIFDNTNVFQRVARFESGKCIFKVEHCPNWVP
;
A
#
# COMPACT_ATOMS: atom_id res chain seq x y z
N MET A 1 14.98 -3.51 3.93
CA MET A 1 15.52 -4.52 3.01
C MET A 1 14.51 -5.61 2.61
N GLY A 2 13.48 -5.95 3.41
CA GLY A 2 12.52 -7.02 3.06
C GLY A 2 11.36 -6.64 2.11
N LYS A 3 10.78 -5.44 2.24
CA LYS A 3 9.57 -5.02 1.48
C LYS A 3 9.81 -4.92 -0.02
N SER A 4 10.92 -4.30 -0.42
CA SER A 4 11.30 -4.13 -1.83
C SER A 4 11.56 -5.45 -2.55
N THR A 5 12.03 -6.50 -1.84
CA THR A 5 12.30 -7.82 -2.44
C THR A 5 11.03 -8.51 -2.92
N LEU A 6 9.90 -8.41 -2.20
CA LEU A 6 8.63 -9.01 -2.61
C LEU A 6 8.12 -8.43 -3.94
N TYR A 7 8.22 -7.11 -4.09
CA TYR A 7 7.79 -6.43 -5.30
C TYR A 7 8.65 -6.83 -6.51
N GLN A 8 9.87 -7.31 -6.30
CA GLN A 8 10.78 -7.76 -7.36
C GLN A 8 10.62 -9.24 -7.71
N THR A 9 10.07 -10.07 -6.81
CA THR A 9 10.03 -11.53 -6.96
C THR A 9 8.66 -12.11 -7.28
N ASN A 10 7.60 -11.30 -7.31
CA ASN A 10 6.26 -11.76 -7.67
C ASN A 10 5.79 -11.00 -8.91
N ASP A 11 5.68 -11.71 -10.02
CA ASP A 11 5.35 -11.18 -11.35
C ASP A 11 4.06 -10.36 -11.36
N MET A 12 3.10 -10.68 -10.48
CA MET A 12 1.85 -9.93 -10.31
C MET A 12 2.08 -8.45 -9.93
N PHE A 13 3.19 -8.15 -9.25
CA PHE A 13 3.48 -6.79 -8.76
C PHE A 13 4.43 -6.00 -9.66
N LEU A 14 5.07 -6.65 -10.64
CA LEU A 14 6.03 -6.02 -11.55
C LEU A 14 5.33 -5.14 -12.61
N ASP A 15 4.14 -5.54 -13.05
CA ASP A 15 3.41 -4.86 -14.14
C ASP A 15 2.46 -3.74 -13.66
N MET A 16 2.37 -3.50 -12.35
CA MET A 16 1.47 -2.49 -11.77
C MET A 16 2.26 -1.27 -11.27
N PRO A 17 1.82 -0.04 -11.60
CA PRO A 17 2.39 1.18 -11.02
C PRO A 17 2.39 1.12 -9.48
N ARG A 18 3.51 1.51 -8.87
CA ARG A 18 3.67 1.50 -7.41
C ARG A 18 3.77 2.91 -6.84
N VAL A 19 3.05 3.15 -5.76
CA VAL A 19 3.12 4.36 -4.95
C VAL A 19 3.83 4.04 -3.64
N ASN A 20 5.08 4.48 -3.52
CA ASN A 20 5.87 4.42 -2.29
C ASN A 20 6.42 5.82 -1.96
N MET A 21 6.15 6.30 -0.74
CA MET A 21 6.58 7.63 -0.31
C MET A 21 8.10 7.77 -0.25
N ASP A 22 8.83 6.75 0.20
CA ASP A 22 10.30 6.81 0.30
C ASP A 22 10.95 6.94 -1.08
N GLU A 23 10.38 6.27 -2.09
CA GLU A 23 10.86 6.35 -3.48
C GLU A 23 10.58 7.74 -4.06
N ILE A 24 9.38 8.25 -3.85
CA ILE A 24 9.01 9.61 -4.27
C ILE A 24 9.93 10.65 -3.62
N VAL A 25 10.21 10.56 -2.31
CA VAL A 25 11.13 11.50 -1.64
C VAL A 25 12.53 11.42 -2.25
N ARG A 26 13.05 10.21 -2.54
CA ARG A 26 14.40 10.02 -3.11
C ARG A 26 14.57 10.63 -4.50
N GLU A 27 13.49 10.81 -5.26
CA GLU A 27 13.56 11.46 -6.58
C GLU A 27 13.96 12.93 -6.49
N PHE A 28 13.74 13.60 -5.35
CA PHE A 28 13.96 15.05 -5.26
C PHE A 28 14.52 15.57 -3.94
N GLY A 29 14.69 14.74 -2.91
CA GLY A 29 15.06 15.23 -1.59
C GLY A 29 15.33 14.15 -0.54
N SER A 30 15.13 14.53 0.73
CA SER A 30 15.50 13.69 1.88
C SER A 30 14.35 13.55 2.86
N TRP A 31 14.17 12.35 3.42
CA TRP A 31 13.17 12.07 4.45
C TRP A 31 13.42 12.85 5.75
N LYS A 32 14.65 13.34 5.95
CA LYS A 32 15.01 14.21 7.10
C LYS A 32 14.47 15.63 6.93
N ASN A 33 14.09 16.03 5.72
CA ASN A 33 13.54 17.35 5.43
C ASN A 33 12.01 17.27 5.40
N GLN A 34 11.37 17.96 6.33
CA GLN A 34 9.92 17.94 6.48
C GLN A 34 9.19 18.48 5.24
N ALA A 35 9.74 19.50 4.56
CA ALA A 35 9.15 20.05 3.35
C ALA A 35 9.13 19.02 2.20
N ASP A 36 10.19 18.21 2.09
CA ASP A 36 10.30 17.16 1.07
C ASP A 36 9.31 16.04 1.35
N VAL A 37 9.16 15.63 2.62
CA VAL A 37 8.16 14.64 3.04
C VAL A 37 6.74 15.11 2.73
N PHE A 38 6.41 16.38 3.03
CA PHE A 38 5.10 16.94 2.69
C PHE A 38 4.85 16.99 1.19
N LYS A 39 5.86 17.38 0.40
CA LYS A 39 5.78 17.38 -1.06
C LYS A 39 5.54 15.97 -1.60
N ALA A 40 6.27 14.97 -1.09
CA ALA A 40 6.10 13.57 -1.48
C ALA A 40 4.70 13.05 -1.14
N GLY A 41 4.17 13.41 0.03
CA GLY A 41 2.80 13.06 0.42
C GLY A 41 1.76 13.59 -0.57
N LYS A 42 1.90 14.85 -1.02
CA LYS A 42 1.00 15.43 -2.04
C LYS A 42 1.11 14.69 -3.39
N ILE A 43 2.33 14.35 -3.81
CA ILE A 43 2.56 13.59 -5.04
C ILE A 43 1.92 12.20 -4.95
N ALA A 44 2.09 11.50 -3.83
CA ALA A 44 1.48 10.18 -3.60
C ALA A 44 -0.06 10.23 -3.67
N ILE A 45 -0.68 11.25 -3.06
CA ILE A 45 -2.14 11.46 -3.14
C ILE A 45 -2.58 11.72 -4.59
N SER A 46 -1.83 12.54 -5.35
CA SER A 46 -2.15 12.81 -6.76
C SER A 46 -2.10 11.54 -7.60
N LYS A 47 -1.00 10.77 -7.51
CA LYS A 47 -0.83 9.49 -8.24
C LYS A 47 -1.98 8.53 -7.96
N ILE A 48 -2.33 8.31 -6.69
CA ILE A 48 -3.46 7.43 -6.32
C ILE A 48 -4.79 7.95 -6.88
N SER A 49 -5.01 9.25 -6.85
CA SER A 49 -6.22 9.86 -7.41
C SER A 49 -6.29 9.68 -8.94
N GLU A 50 -5.17 9.82 -9.63
CA GLU A 50 -5.03 9.61 -11.08
C GLU A 50 -5.32 8.16 -11.45
N TYR A 51 -4.74 7.18 -10.75
CA TYR A 51 -5.03 5.76 -10.97
C TYR A 51 -6.51 5.43 -10.77
N PHE A 52 -7.11 5.93 -9.69
CA PHE A 52 -8.55 5.74 -9.47
C PHE A 52 -9.41 6.35 -10.58
N LYS A 53 -9.03 7.52 -11.11
CA LYS A 53 -9.75 8.16 -12.22
C LYS A 53 -9.60 7.38 -13.52
N ALA A 54 -8.43 6.81 -13.77
CA ALA A 54 -8.12 6.05 -14.97
C ALA A 54 -8.69 4.61 -14.94
N GLY A 55 -9.09 4.11 -13.77
CA GLY A 55 -9.47 2.70 -13.64
C GLY A 55 -8.26 1.75 -13.60
N GLU A 56 -7.08 2.28 -13.31
CA GLU A 56 -5.82 1.54 -13.38
C GLU A 56 -5.57 0.74 -12.10
N SER A 57 -5.11 -0.49 -12.25
CA SER A 57 -4.64 -1.29 -11.12
C SER A 57 -3.29 -0.75 -10.64
N PHE A 58 -3.14 -0.53 -9.33
CA PHE A 58 -1.89 -0.02 -8.74
C PHE A 58 -1.56 -0.68 -7.40
N ASN A 59 -0.29 -0.62 -7.01
CA ASN A 59 0.22 -1.07 -5.72
C ASN A 59 0.54 0.13 -4.82
N GLN A 60 0.20 0.04 -3.54
CA GLN A 60 0.51 1.08 -2.56
C GLN A 60 1.32 0.48 -1.40
N GLU A 61 2.57 0.92 -1.23
CA GLU A 61 3.35 0.58 -0.03
C GLU A 61 3.20 1.69 1.02
N VAL A 62 2.75 1.30 2.22
CA VAL A 62 2.51 2.21 3.33
C VAL A 62 2.88 1.57 4.65
N THR A 63 3.25 2.41 5.61
CA THR A 63 3.25 2.05 7.02
C THR A 63 1.85 2.30 7.56
N LEU A 64 1.24 1.30 8.20
CA LEU A 64 -0.15 1.28 8.69
C LEU A 64 -0.43 2.20 9.89
N CYS A 65 0.19 3.39 9.92
CA CYS A 65 0.07 4.35 11.00
C CYS A 65 -0.93 5.49 10.69
N GLY A 66 -1.58 5.48 9.52
CA GLY A 66 -2.43 6.59 9.05
C GLY A 66 -3.83 6.17 8.59
N GLN A 67 -4.83 7.00 8.90
CA GLN A 67 -6.23 6.81 8.48
C GLN A 67 -6.44 6.87 6.95
N SER A 68 -5.51 7.48 6.22
CA SER A 68 -5.58 7.65 4.75
C SER A 68 -5.61 6.32 4.00
N VAL A 69 -4.97 5.28 4.52
CA VAL A 69 -4.96 3.94 3.92
C VAL A 69 -6.36 3.35 3.88
N TRP A 70 -7.13 3.51 4.96
CA TRP A 70 -8.52 3.05 5.03
C TRP A 70 -9.44 3.79 4.08
N GLN A 71 -9.23 5.10 3.92
CA GLN A 71 -10.01 5.89 2.96
C GLN A 71 -9.74 5.43 1.53
N ASN A 72 -8.49 5.12 1.18
CA ASN A 72 -8.15 4.56 -0.12
C ASN A 72 -8.77 3.18 -0.34
N ILE A 73 -8.74 2.30 0.66
CA ILE A 73 -9.38 0.98 0.59
C ILE A 73 -10.89 1.12 0.42
N LYS A 74 -11.53 2.02 1.18
CA LYS A 74 -12.96 2.28 1.05
C LYS A 74 -13.31 2.79 -0.34
N LYS A 75 -12.56 3.77 -0.85
CA LYS A 75 -12.74 4.32 -2.19
C LYS A 75 -12.52 3.26 -3.28
N ALA A 76 -11.50 2.42 -3.17
CA ALA A 76 -11.26 1.31 -4.09
C ALA A 76 -12.46 0.36 -4.14
N LYS A 77 -13.03 0.03 -2.97
CA LYS A 77 -14.25 -0.79 -2.88
C LYS A 77 -15.45 -0.13 -3.55
N GLU A 78 -15.68 1.15 -3.32
CA GLU A 78 -16.78 1.92 -3.94
C GLU A 78 -16.65 1.96 -5.47
N LEU A 79 -15.43 1.94 -5.99
CA LEU A 79 -15.13 1.92 -7.43
C LEU A 79 -15.07 0.50 -8.02
N GLY A 80 -15.37 -0.55 -7.24
CA GLY A 80 -15.43 -1.93 -7.73
C GLY A 80 -14.09 -2.66 -7.84
N TYR A 81 -13.03 -2.14 -7.24
CA TYR A 81 -11.72 -2.79 -7.25
C TYR A 81 -11.68 -4.03 -6.37
N PHE A 82 -10.88 -5.02 -6.78
CA PHE A 82 -10.40 -6.07 -5.89
C PHE A 82 -9.24 -5.54 -5.06
N VAL A 83 -9.28 -5.75 -3.74
CA VAL A 83 -8.25 -5.25 -2.82
C VAL A 83 -7.60 -6.42 -2.09
N GLU A 84 -6.31 -6.60 -2.31
CA GLU A 84 -5.47 -7.57 -1.59
C GLU A 84 -4.53 -6.83 -0.62
N MET A 85 -4.48 -7.27 0.64
CA MET A 85 -3.64 -6.64 1.66
C MET A 85 -2.58 -7.62 2.17
N TYR A 86 -1.32 -7.18 2.12
CA TYR A 86 -0.15 -7.89 2.62
C TYR A 86 0.47 -7.07 3.75
N ILE A 87 0.67 -7.69 4.91
CA ILE A 87 1.41 -7.09 6.03
C ILE A 87 2.79 -7.72 6.09
N VAL A 88 3.77 -6.87 6.40
CA VAL A 88 5.15 -7.26 6.65
C VAL A 88 5.45 -7.01 8.11
N GLU A 89 5.65 -8.09 8.86
CA GLU A 89 6.09 -8.02 10.24
C GLU A 89 7.59 -8.32 10.29
N ILE A 90 8.37 -7.42 10.90
CA ILE A 90 9.82 -7.55 11.01
C ILE A 90 10.14 -7.82 12.47
N PHE A 91 10.46 -9.08 12.78
CA PHE A 91 11.06 -9.50 14.05
C PHE A 91 12.55 -9.79 13.86
N ASP A 92 13.27 -9.87 14.98
CA ASP A 92 14.74 -10.00 15.10
C ASP A 92 15.38 -10.96 14.08
N ASN A 93 14.72 -12.03 13.60
CA ASN A 93 15.37 -12.93 12.64
C ASN A 93 14.42 -13.71 11.71
N THR A 94 13.74 -13.02 10.78
CA THR A 94 13.46 -13.44 9.38
C THR A 94 12.19 -12.76 8.89
N ASN A 95 12.26 -11.90 7.87
CA ASN A 95 11.08 -11.20 7.33
C ASN A 95 10.00 -12.19 6.91
N VAL A 96 8.80 -12.11 7.50
CA VAL A 96 7.63 -12.90 7.08
C VAL A 96 6.59 -11.96 6.46
N PHE A 97 6.16 -12.29 5.24
CA PHE A 97 5.00 -11.66 4.61
C PHE A 97 3.80 -12.54 4.85
N GLN A 98 2.74 -11.95 5.42
CA GLN A 98 1.48 -12.64 5.61
C GLN A 98 0.38 -11.90 4.88
N ARG A 99 -0.32 -12.62 4.00
CA ARG A 99 -1.63 -12.16 3.52
C ARG A 99 -2.57 -12.24 4.71
N VAL A 100 -3.10 -11.10 5.13
CA VAL A 100 -3.98 -11.04 6.31
C VAL A 100 -5.43 -10.81 5.94
N ALA A 101 -5.69 -10.27 4.73
CA ALA A 101 -7.04 -10.02 4.25
C ALA A 101 -7.12 -10.00 2.72
N ARG A 102 -8.27 -10.44 2.18
CA ARG A 102 -8.67 -10.24 0.78
C ARG A 102 -10.10 -9.75 0.74
N PHE A 103 -10.33 -8.72 -0.08
CA PHE A 103 -11.65 -8.12 -0.27
C PHE A 103 -12.06 -8.24 -1.74
N GLU A 104 -13.28 -8.74 -1.97
CA GLU A 104 -13.90 -8.86 -3.29
C GLU A 104 -15.26 -8.17 -3.31
N SER A 105 -15.45 -7.24 -4.25
CA SER A 105 -16.73 -6.52 -4.42
C SER A 105 -17.32 -5.99 -3.11
N GLY A 106 -16.46 -5.45 -2.24
CA GLY A 106 -16.84 -4.89 -0.94
C GLY A 106 -16.95 -5.89 0.21
N LYS A 107 -16.84 -7.21 -0.03
CA LYS A 107 -16.90 -8.26 1.00
C LYS A 107 -15.50 -8.72 1.38
N CYS A 108 -15.24 -8.84 2.68
CA CYS A 108 -14.04 -9.56 3.16
C CYS A 108 -14.28 -11.05 2.91
N ILE A 109 -13.51 -11.64 2.00
CA ILE A 109 -13.63 -13.07 1.66
C ILE A 109 -12.57 -13.93 2.34
N PHE A 110 -11.52 -13.28 2.86
CA PHE A 110 -10.47 -13.92 3.65
C PHE A 110 -9.97 -12.93 4.69
N LYS A 111 -9.84 -13.40 5.93
CA LYS A 111 -9.20 -12.70 7.05
C LYS A 111 -8.55 -13.74 7.95
N VAL A 112 -7.32 -13.51 8.39
CA VAL A 112 -6.66 -14.38 9.38
C VAL A 112 -7.29 -14.19 10.76
N GLU A 113 -7.39 -15.24 11.58
CA GLU A 113 -8.02 -15.18 12.91
C GLU A 113 -7.39 -14.11 13.82
N HIS A 114 -6.05 -14.05 13.84
CA HIS A 114 -5.30 -13.06 14.61
C HIS A 114 -4.95 -11.88 13.71
N CYS A 115 -5.96 -11.10 13.35
CA CYS A 115 -5.77 -9.85 12.63
C CYS A 115 -5.65 -8.69 13.63
N PRO A 116 -4.79 -7.69 13.38
CA PRO A 116 -4.76 -6.51 14.23
C PRO A 116 -6.15 -5.87 14.35
N ASN A 117 -6.50 -5.35 15.52
CA ASN A 117 -7.84 -4.82 15.85
C ASN A 117 -8.31 -3.68 14.92
N TRP A 118 -7.40 -3.09 14.15
CA TRP A 118 -7.69 -2.04 13.19
C TRP A 118 -8.06 -2.56 11.80
N VAL A 119 -7.88 -3.86 11.51
CA VAL A 119 -8.36 -4.47 10.27
C VAL A 119 -9.85 -4.76 10.44
N PRO A 120 -10.74 -4.14 9.62
CA PRO A 120 -12.19 -4.35 9.70
C PRO A 120 -12.57 -5.81 9.46
#